data_AF-A0A2P7V3T7-F1
#
_entry.id   AF-A0A2P7V3T7-F1
#
_cell.length_a   1.000
_cell.length_b   1.000
_cell.length_c   1.000
_cell.angle_alpha   90.00
_cell.angle_beta   90.00
_cell.angle_gamma   90.00
#
_symmetry.space_group_name_H-M   'P 1'
#
loop_
_entity.id
_entity.type
_entity.pdbx_description
1 polymer ?
#
loop_
_entity_poly.entity_id
_entity_poly.type
_entity_poly.pdbx_seq_one_letter_code
_entity_poly.pdbx_strand_id
1 'polypeptide(L)'
;MNALKSVQLMRKYANCKECGNDKVGNGEGALLIEDDIFKRSCKCGWSIEVDENDNPLLNLSIAAWATIGPRKIYEIHDKDDRFFGYVSVNELQKMGYVKRIDHCKKAEEFFNTPDGLAWVKKNRFFIVM
;
A
#
# COMPACT_ATOMS: atom_id res chain seq x y z
N MET A 1 -13.81 6.29 -1.18
CA MET A 1 -13.00 7.46 -0.82
C MET A 1 -13.67 8.29 0.23
N ASN A 2 -13.08 8.27 1.42
CA ASN A 2 -13.58 9.08 2.52
C ASN A 2 -13.24 10.57 2.33
N ALA A 3 -14.09 11.44 2.91
CA ALA A 3 -13.99 12.88 2.74
C ALA A 3 -12.63 13.46 3.20
N LEU A 4 -12.03 12.91 4.26
CA LEU A 4 -10.75 13.39 4.78
C LEU A 4 -9.62 13.17 3.77
N LYS A 5 -9.56 11.98 3.17
CA LYS A 5 -8.55 11.61 2.18
C LYS A 5 -8.75 12.36 0.86
N SER A 6 -10.00 12.58 0.44
CA SER A 6 -10.31 13.47 -0.68
C SER A 6 -9.73 14.87 -0.48
N VAL A 7 -9.94 15.48 0.69
CA VAL A 7 -9.38 16.81 1.02
C VAL A 7 -7.86 16.80 1.03
N GLN A 8 -7.23 15.75 1.57
CA GLN A 8 -5.76 15.62 1.55
C GLN A 8 -5.21 15.54 0.12
N LEU A 9 -5.84 14.74 -0.76
CA LEU A 9 -5.43 14.60 -2.15
C LEU A 9 -5.65 15.88 -2.95
N MET A 10 -6.77 16.58 -2.73
CA MET A 10 -7.03 17.89 -3.32
C MET A 10 -5.95 18.91 -2.95
N ARG A 11 -5.50 18.93 -1.69
CA ARG A 11 -4.41 19.80 -1.24
C ARG A 11 -3.06 19.40 -1.84
N LYS A 12 -2.73 18.10 -1.82
CA LYS A 12 -1.48 17.55 -2.34
C LYS A 12 -1.31 17.83 -3.83
N TYR A 13 -2.40 17.71 -4.58
CA TYR A 13 -2.44 17.90 -6.02
C TYR A 13 -3.17 19.20 -6.39
N ALA A 14 -3.10 20.24 -5.55
CA ALA A 14 -3.74 21.52 -5.82
C ALA A 14 -3.16 22.18 -7.08
N ASN A 15 -1.86 22.02 -7.31
CA ASN A 15 -1.14 22.54 -8.45
C ASN A 15 -0.67 21.40 -9.35
N CYS A 16 -0.71 21.64 -10.67
CA CYS A 16 -0.11 20.75 -11.65
C CYS A 16 1.41 20.64 -11.42
N LYS A 17 1.93 19.42 -11.42
CA LYS A 17 3.37 19.17 -11.22
C LYS A 17 4.25 19.58 -12.38
N GLU A 18 3.69 19.70 -13.58
CA GLU A 18 4.43 20.06 -14.79
C GLU A 18 4.44 21.57 -15.03
N CYS A 19 3.28 22.23 -14.96
CA CYS A 19 3.15 23.66 -15.31
C CYS A 19 2.71 24.57 -14.16
N GLY A 20 2.48 24.02 -12.95
CA GLY A 20 2.08 24.80 -11.77
C GLY A 20 0.62 25.27 -11.73
N ASN A 21 -0.16 25.07 -12.80
CA ASN A 21 -1.56 25.49 -12.88
C ASN A 21 -2.42 24.89 -11.76
N ASP A 22 -3.18 25.74 -11.08
CA ASP A 22 -4.05 25.37 -9.96
C ASP A 22 -5.53 25.27 -10.33
N LYS A 23 -5.91 25.75 -11.53
CA LYS A 23 -7.29 25.77 -12.03
C LYS A 23 -7.76 24.41 -12.53
N VAL A 24 -9.08 24.20 -12.46
CA VAL A 24 -9.80 23.01 -12.92
C VAL A 24 -11.15 23.43 -13.52
N GLY A 25 -11.64 22.68 -14.52
CA GLY A 25 -12.81 23.05 -15.31
C GLY A 25 -12.49 24.03 -16.43
N ASN A 26 -13.49 24.35 -17.26
CA ASN A 26 -13.39 25.34 -18.36
C ASN A 26 -12.16 25.16 -19.28
N GLY A 27 -11.77 23.91 -19.56
CA GLY A 27 -10.61 23.59 -20.41
C GLY A 27 -9.24 23.66 -19.71
N GLU A 28 -9.17 23.96 -18.40
CA GLU A 28 -7.92 24.00 -17.64
C GLU A 28 -7.47 22.63 -17.12
N GLY A 29 -8.38 21.65 -17.12
CA GLY A 29 -8.18 20.33 -16.55
C GLY A 29 -9.47 19.81 -15.90
N ALA A 30 -9.41 18.64 -15.28
CA ALA A 30 -10.55 18.03 -14.57
C ALA A 30 -10.16 17.59 -13.16
N LEU A 31 -11.13 17.61 -12.25
CA LEU A 31 -11.06 16.96 -10.94
C LEU A 31 -12.29 16.07 -10.82
N LEU A 32 -12.07 14.78 -10.59
CA LEU A 32 -13.11 13.77 -10.44
C LEU A 32 -12.84 12.97 -9.17
N ILE A 33 -13.87 12.83 -8.34
CA ILE A 33 -13.83 12.07 -7.09
C ILE A 33 -15.09 11.20 -7.11
N GLU A 34 -14.93 9.94 -7.47
CA GLU A 34 -16.01 8.96 -7.61
C GLU A 34 -15.68 7.74 -6.77
N ASP A 35 -16.61 7.31 -5.91
CA ASP A 35 -16.44 6.18 -4.99
C ASP A 35 -15.04 6.18 -4.36
N ASP A 36 -14.14 5.32 -4.83
CA ASP A 36 -12.77 5.13 -4.34
C ASP A 36 -11.66 5.79 -5.19
N ILE A 37 -12.02 6.47 -6.29
CA ILE A 37 -11.08 6.98 -7.28
C ILE A 37 -11.01 8.51 -7.24
N PHE A 38 -9.78 9.03 -7.14
CA PHE A 38 -9.43 10.43 -7.31
C PHE A 38 -8.71 10.57 -8.64
N LYS A 39 -9.25 11.36 -9.57
CA LYS A 39 -8.55 11.75 -10.79
C LYS A 39 -8.35 13.26 -10.83
N ARG A 40 -7.14 13.69 -11.16
CA ARG A 40 -6.87 15.08 -11.51
C ARG A 40 -6.11 15.15 -12.82
N SER A 41 -6.50 16.05 -13.70
CA SER A 41 -5.81 16.34 -14.96
C SER A 41 -5.60 17.83 -15.15
N CYS A 42 -4.67 18.18 -16.03
CA CYS A 42 -4.33 19.54 -16.41
C CYS A 42 -4.24 19.65 -17.94
N LYS A 43 -4.58 20.81 -18.50
CA LYS A 43 -4.50 21.11 -19.94
C LYS A 43 -3.12 20.89 -20.58
N CYS A 44 -2.04 20.90 -19.80
CA CYS A 44 -0.69 20.65 -20.29
C CYS A 44 -0.38 19.16 -20.51
N GLY A 45 -1.35 18.26 -20.27
CA GLY A 45 -1.21 16.81 -20.46
C GLY A 45 -0.91 16.02 -19.18
N TRP A 46 -0.63 16.69 -18.06
CA TRP A 46 -0.44 16.01 -16.78
C TRP A 46 -1.75 15.41 -16.24
N SER A 47 -1.70 14.17 -15.77
CA SER A 47 -2.79 13.53 -15.05
C SER A 47 -2.31 12.62 -13.91
N ILE A 48 -3.14 12.44 -12.90
CA ILE A 48 -2.94 11.50 -11.80
C ILE A 48 -4.26 10.81 -11.48
N GLU A 49 -4.17 9.53 -11.19
CA GLU A 49 -5.27 8.71 -10.70
C GLU A 49 -4.80 8.06 -9.39
N VAL A 50 -5.61 8.18 -8.34
CA VAL A 50 -5.38 7.54 -7.05
C VAL A 50 -6.65 6.78 -6.71
N ASP A 51 -6.56 5.46 -6.78
CA ASP A 51 -7.62 4.57 -6.31
C ASP A 51 -7.32 4.21 -4.84
N GLU A 52 -8.29 4.39 -3.95
CA GLU A 52 -8.16 3.97 -2.55
C GLU A 52 -8.02 2.46 -2.40
N ASN A 53 -8.62 1.70 -3.32
CA ASN A 53 -8.50 0.25 -3.42
C ASN A 53 -7.21 -0.16 -4.12
N ASP A 54 -6.62 0.69 -4.97
CA ASP A 54 -5.20 0.56 -5.36
C ASP A 54 -4.33 1.14 -4.23
N ASN A 55 -4.42 0.51 -3.06
CA ASN A 55 -3.40 0.69 -2.06
C ASN A 55 -2.10 0.19 -2.71
N PRO A 56 -1.06 1.01 -2.89
CA PRO A 56 0.23 0.55 -3.45
C PRO A 56 0.92 -0.51 -2.57
N LEU A 57 0.26 -0.92 -1.49
CA LEU A 57 0.67 -1.91 -0.51
C LEU A 57 -0.30 -3.10 -0.44
N LEU A 58 -1.28 -3.20 -1.33
CA LEU A 58 -2.03 -4.42 -1.59
C LEU A 58 -1.26 -5.27 -2.61
N ASN A 59 -1.44 -6.58 -2.51
CA ASN A 59 -0.63 -7.64 -3.15
C ASN A 59 0.75 -7.82 -2.50
N LEU A 60 0.79 -7.84 -1.16
CA LEU A 60 1.97 -8.28 -0.43
C LEU A 60 2.21 -9.78 -0.68
N SER A 61 3.44 -10.13 -1.01
CA SER A 61 3.90 -11.50 -1.22
C SER A 61 5.03 -11.85 -0.26
N ILE A 62 5.23 -13.15 -0.03
CA ILE A 62 6.39 -13.66 0.71
C ILE A 62 7.43 -14.11 -0.31
N ALA A 63 8.55 -13.38 -0.42
CA ALA A 63 9.66 -13.75 -1.30
C ALA A 63 10.54 -14.85 -0.69
N ALA A 64 10.71 -14.84 0.63
CA ALA A 64 11.52 -15.81 1.35
C ALA A 64 11.02 -16.04 2.79
N TRP A 65 11.43 -17.16 3.38
CA TRP A 65 11.22 -17.44 4.79
C TRP A 65 12.47 -18.08 5.37
N ALA A 66 12.79 -17.71 6.61
CA ALA A 66 14.02 -18.16 7.26
C ALA A 66 13.81 -18.40 8.75
N THR A 67 14.72 -19.19 9.31
CA THR A 67 14.87 -19.34 10.76
C THR A 67 16.20 -18.73 11.16
N ILE A 68 16.17 -17.66 11.97
CA ILE A 68 17.37 -16.99 12.51
C ILE A 68 17.38 -17.20 14.01
N GLY A 69 18.19 -18.15 14.48
CA GLY A 69 18.14 -18.62 15.87
C GLY A 69 16.74 -19.15 16.22
N PRO A 70 16.08 -18.67 17.30
CA PRO A 70 14.70 -19.05 17.62
C PRO A 70 13.63 -18.30 16.80
N ARG A 71 14.03 -17.31 15.97
CA ARG A 71 13.08 -16.47 15.23
C ARG A 71 12.72 -17.12 13.90
N LYS A 72 11.43 -17.19 13.61
CA LYS A 72 10.88 -17.59 12.30
C LYS A 72 10.33 -16.34 11.62
N ILE A 73 10.79 -16.05 10.41
CA ILE A 73 10.49 -14.78 9.72
C ILE A 73 10.03 -15.00 8.28
N TYR A 74 9.17 -14.09 7.81
CA TYR A 74 8.83 -13.92 6.39
C TYR A 74 9.43 -12.62 5.86
N GLU A 75 9.99 -12.69 4.66
CA GLU A 75 10.44 -11.55 3.85
C GLU A 75 9.27 -11.08 2.98
N ILE A 76 8.77 -9.87 3.24
CA ILE A 76 7.57 -9.32 2.62
C ILE A 76 7.95 -8.39 1.47
N HIS A 77 7.31 -8.58 0.33
CA HIS A 77 7.51 -7.80 -0.90
C HIS A 77 6.19 -7.16 -1.34
N ASP A 78 6.27 -6.06 -2.09
CA ASP A 78 5.11 -5.44 -2.75
C ASP A 78 4.85 -6.05 -4.15
N LYS A 79 3.86 -5.50 -4.86
CA LYS A 79 3.47 -5.97 -6.21
C LYS A 79 4.56 -5.83 -7.27
N ASP A 80 5.55 -4.96 -7.04
CA ASP A 80 6.68 -4.70 -7.93
C ASP A 80 7.94 -5.47 -7.49
N ASP A 81 7.78 -6.49 -6.64
CA ASP A 81 8.86 -7.29 -6.03
C ASP A 81 9.85 -6.44 -5.19
N ARG A 82 9.41 -5.28 -4.69
CA ARG A 82 10.26 -4.46 -3.84
C ARG A 82 10.17 -4.94 -2.40
N PHE A 83 11.34 -5.15 -1.80
CA PHE A 83 11.45 -5.51 -0.39
C PHE A 83 10.75 -4.48 0.51
N PHE A 84 9.82 -4.97 1.33
CA PHE A 84 8.96 -4.16 2.20
C PHE A 84 9.28 -4.32 3.69
N GLY A 85 10.02 -5.37 4.08
CA GLY A 85 10.43 -5.66 5.45
C GLY A 85 10.25 -7.12 5.86
N TYR A 86 10.64 -7.45 7.08
CA TYR A 86 10.43 -8.77 7.67
C TYR A 86 9.27 -8.78 8.66
N VAL A 87 8.54 -9.89 8.76
CA VAL A 87 7.52 -10.10 9.81
C VAL A 87 7.73 -11.41 10.57
N SER A 88 7.28 -11.46 11.83
CA SER A 88 7.42 -12.64 12.69
C SER A 88 6.33 -13.68 12.40
N VAL A 89 6.76 -14.89 12.04
CA VAL A 89 5.88 -16.06 11.87
C VAL A 89 5.30 -16.48 13.22
N ASN A 90 6.07 -16.36 14.31
CA ASN A 90 5.60 -16.72 15.65
C ASN A 90 4.41 -15.85 16.10
N GLU A 91 4.38 -14.57 15.72
CA GLU A 91 3.24 -13.70 16.02
C GLU A 91 2.01 -14.09 15.20
N LEU A 92 2.18 -14.41 13.91
CA LEU A 92 1.10 -14.93 13.07
C LEU A 92 0.56 -16.27 13.58
N GLN A 93 1.42 -17.10 14.18
CA GLN A 93 1.01 -18.35 14.85
C GLN A 93 0.16 -18.07 16.10
N LYS A 94 0.57 -17.11 16.94
CA LYS A 94 -0.21 -16.70 18.12
C LYS A 94 -1.59 -16.14 17.74
N MET A 95 -1.65 -15.43 16.62
CA MET A 95 -2.89 -14.88 16.07
C MET A 95 -3.76 -15.92 15.35
N GLY A 96 -3.25 -17.13 15.11
CA GLY A 96 -3.99 -18.22 14.49
C GLY A 96 -4.03 -18.20 12.96
N TYR A 97 -3.38 -17.24 12.29
CA TYR A 97 -3.38 -17.14 10.83
C TYR A 97 -2.54 -18.23 10.15
N VAL A 98 -1.43 -18.63 10.78
CA VAL A 98 -0.57 -19.72 10.30
C VAL A 98 -0.29 -20.73 11.42
N LYS A 99 -0.06 -22.00 11.07
CA LYS A 99 0.35 -23.04 12.03
C LYS A 99 1.80 -23.45 11.82
N ARG A 100 2.28 -23.39 10.59
CA ARG A 100 3.64 -23.77 10.18
C ARG A 100 4.24 -22.67 9.34
N ILE A 101 5.57 -22.63 9.27
CA ILE A 101 6.32 -21.62 8.50
C ILE A 101 6.08 -21.72 6.99
N ASP A 102 5.70 -22.88 6.48
CA ASP A 102 5.40 -23.08 5.05
C ASP A 102 3.96 -22.65 4.66
N HIS A 103 3.15 -22.13 5.58
CA HIS A 103 1.80 -21.65 5.29
C HIS A 103 1.79 -20.25 4.65
N CYS A 104 2.64 -20.02 3.65
CA CYS A 104 2.83 -18.70 3.02
C CYS A 104 1.52 -18.15 2.43
N LYS A 105 0.74 -18.96 1.71
CA LYS A 105 -0.54 -18.53 1.11
C LYS A 105 -1.54 -18.01 2.14
N LYS A 106 -1.62 -18.64 3.32
CA LYS A 106 -2.53 -18.19 4.40
C LYS A 106 -2.07 -16.87 5.02
N ALA A 107 -0.76 -16.68 5.12
CA ALA A 107 -0.18 -15.42 5.57
C ALA A 107 -0.45 -14.31 4.54
N GLU A 108 -0.25 -14.58 3.25
CA GLU A 108 -0.54 -13.64 2.16
C GLU A 108 -2.03 -13.27 2.10
N GLU A 109 -2.94 -14.23 2.23
CA GLU A 109 -4.39 -13.98 2.36
C GLU A 109 -4.68 -12.99 3.48
N PHE A 110 -4.04 -13.15 4.65
CA PHE A 110 -4.17 -12.21 5.76
C PHE A 110 -3.57 -10.84 5.43
N PHE A 111 -2.32 -10.79 4.96
CA PHE A 111 -1.60 -9.53 4.66
C PHE A 111 -2.33 -8.65 3.65
N ASN A 112 -3.10 -9.28 2.75
CA ASN A 112 -3.87 -8.60 1.72
C ASN A 112 -5.30 -8.22 2.15
N THR A 113 -5.62 -8.36 3.45
CA THR A 113 -6.78 -7.69 4.06
C THR A 113 -6.40 -6.30 4.59
N PRO A 114 -7.36 -5.38 4.77
CA PRO A 114 -7.09 -4.08 5.40
C PRO A 114 -6.40 -4.20 6.78
N ASP A 115 -6.85 -5.16 7.60
CA ASP A 115 -6.31 -5.40 8.94
C ASP A 115 -4.91 -6.00 8.88
N GLY A 116 -4.68 -6.98 8.00
CA GLY A 116 -3.36 -7.58 7.83
C GLY A 116 -2.35 -6.59 7.27
N LEU A 117 -2.75 -5.72 6.35
CA LEU A 117 -1.90 -4.65 5.84
C LEU A 117 -1.52 -3.66 6.95
N ALA A 118 -2.49 -3.23 7.77
CA ALA A 118 -2.22 -2.38 8.93
C ALA A 118 -1.28 -3.09 9.93
N TRP A 119 -1.46 -4.39 10.14
CA TRP A 119 -0.61 -5.19 10.99
C TRP A 119 0.81 -5.31 10.46
N VAL A 120 1.01 -5.59 9.16
CA VAL A 120 2.34 -5.66 8.53
C VAL A 120 3.06 -4.32 8.68
N LYS A 121 2.39 -3.20 8.36
CA LYS A 121 2.98 -1.86 8.51
C LYS A 121 3.47 -1.58 9.93
N LYS A 122 2.73 -2.04 10.93
CA LYS A 122 3.02 -1.83 12.35
C LYS A 122 4.10 -2.78 12.88
N ASN A 123 4.12 -4.03 12.42
CA ASN A 123 4.94 -5.10 13.02
C ASN A 123 6.13 -5.53 12.16
N ARG A 124 6.27 -4.98 10.95
CA ARG A 124 7.46 -5.21 10.13
C ARG A 124 8.70 -4.64 10.80
N PHE A 125 9.83 -5.27 10.56
CA PHE A 125 11.14 -4.81 11.02
C PHE A 125 12.20 -5.01 9.94
N PHE A 126 13.34 -4.34 10.11
CA PHE A 126 14.49 -4.44 9.23
C PHE A 126 15.64 -5.06 10.02
N ILE A 127 16.35 -6.01 9.42
CA ILE A 127 17.56 -6.57 10.00
C ILE A 127 18.70 -5.69 9.50
N VAL A 128 19.34 -4.95 10.41
CA VAL A 128 20.58 -4.26 10.12
C VAL A 128 21.71 -5.22 10.49
N MET A 129 22.51 -5.63 9.49
CA MET A 129 23.74 -6.39 9.72
C MET A 129 24.79 -5.51 10.40
#